data_AF-A0A7S0BEV4-F1
#
_entry.id   AF-A0A7S0BEV4-F1
#
_cell.length_a   1.000
_cell.length_b   1.000
_cell.length_c   1.000
_cell.angle_alpha   90.00
_cell.angle_beta   90.00
_cell.angle_gamma   90.00
#
_symmetry.space_group_name_H-M   'P 1'
#
loop_
_entity.id
_entity.type
_entity.pdbx_description
1 polymer ?
#
loop_
_entity_poly.entity_id
_entity_poly.type
_entity_poly.pdbx_seq_one_letter_code
_entity_poly.pdbx_strand_id
1 'polypeptide(L)'
;QHDHLVDVRDEMHVLELPCHSRRSKHKSAAQAEKEFKEDPLGSCPVLWVRIDPDVEWAKSMDFRQPHYAWMQALKMERDVVGQYEACQGLTNAAEDIFINALSDTLSNGKLYYRVRTMAAAALATSYVESDQTAGLNKVLSFFRRRFMYESGAMKQNNFAQITDYFLQRGIVAGVAGVIAKEAMEIAGEFLLSVLNSNDNAGNVYDDDYFVADMLTCTARMCLRLESNDTVDRCYQEILRYLAVSELVPAQNGIILGAATNALAELAVAKRKISTEGNASFRNEVVDTLLEVISGVASNTPFYESRKGSLRALMRLESGSLGILKMVLSLADGHVEGSKPTNPASSSRLRRAALREILRASQNDAQVRLGLR
;
A
#
# COMPACT_ATOMS: atom_id res chain seq x y z
N GLN A 1 16.97 12.97 30.42
CA GLN A 1 16.69 13.80 29.23
C GLN A 1 15.99 15.04 29.73
N HIS A 2 16.20 16.18 29.06
CA HIS A 2 15.48 17.40 29.40
C HIS A 2 14.35 17.53 28.39
N ASP A 3 13.12 17.30 28.85
CA ASP A 3 11.94 17.34 28.00
C ASP A 3 11.43 18.78 28.00
N HIS A 4 11.25 19.33 26.80
CA HIS A 4 10.69 20.67 26.59
C HIS A 4 9.26 20.52 26.06
N LEU A 5 8.28 20.84 26.90
CA LEU A 5 6.88 20.92 26.49
C LEU A 5 6.56 22.36 26.13
N VAL A 6 6.02 22.57 24.92
CA VAL A 6 5.63 23.89 24.44
C VAL A 6 4.17 23.89 24.05
N ASP A 7 3.42 24.83 24.61
CA ASP A 7 2.03 25.10 24.27
C ASP A 7 1.99 26.09 23.08
N VAL A 8 1.33 25.69 22.00
CA VAL A 8 1.23 26.44 20.75
C VAL A 8 -0.20 26.90 20.58
N ARG A 9 -0.46 28.19 20.80
CA ARG A 9 -1.83 28.78 20.80
C ARG A 9 -2.13 29.66 19.60
N ASP A 10 -1.24 30.60 19.32
CA ASP A 10 -1.29 31.49 18.15
C ASP A 10 -0.96 30.76 16.83
N GLU A 11 -1.29 31.40 15.70
CA GLU A 11 -1.08 30.84 14.36
C GLU A 11 0.40 30.74 13.96
N MET A 12 1.24 31.62 14.49
CA MET A 12 2.67 31.69 14.22
C MET A 12 3.45 31.74 15.53
N HIS A 13 4.37 30.81 15.71
CA HIS A 13 5.25 30.72 16.88
C HIS A 13 6.70 30.60 16.46
N VAL A 14 7.58 31.31 17.17
CA VAL A 14 9.03 31.14 17.10
C VAL A 14 9.52 30.98 18.52
N LEU A 15 10.30 29.92 18.77
CA LEU A 15 10.68 29.49 20.11
C LEU A 15 12.18 29.24 20.15
N GLU A 16 12.81 29.70 21.22
CA GLU A 16 14.20 29.36 21.55
C GLU A 16 14.20 28.39 22.73
N LEU A 17 14.72 27.18 22.52
CA LEU A 17 14.79 26.15 23.55
C LEU A 17 16.21 26.05 24.11
N PRO A 18 16.38 26.03 25.46
CA PRO A 18 17.69 25.90 26.05
C PRO A 18 18.27 24.51 25.78
N CYS A 19 19.30 24.44 24.95
CA CYS A 19 19.97 23.19 24.64
C CYS A 19 20.90 22.76 25.78
N HIS A 20 20.55 21.67 26.46
CA HIS A 20 21.42 21.04 27.46
C HIS A 20 22.49 20.18 26.77
N SER A 21 23.49 20.85 26.21
CA SER A 21 24.58 20.15 25.53
C SER A 21 25.42 19.33 26.53
N ARG A 22 25.77 18.09 26.17
CA ARG A 22 26.83 17.31 26.86
C ARG A 22 28.24 17.81 26.52
N ARG A 23 28.40 19.09 26.16
CA ARG A 23 29.71 19.64 25.77
C ARG A 23 30.65 19.65 26.96
N SER A 24 31.88 19.21 26.74
CA SER A 24 32.99 19.58 27.61
C SER A 24 33.11 21.12 27.59
N LYS A 25 33.24 21.74 28.76
CA LYS A 25 33.34 23.21 28.93
C LYS A 25 34.50 23.85 28.14
N HIS A 26 35.40 23.06 27.54
CA HIS A 26 36.60 23.50 26.84
C HIS A 26 36.58 23.36 25.31
N LYS A 27 35.47 22.90 24.68
CA LYS A 27 35.40 22.78 23.21
C LYS A 27 34.95 24.08 22.54
N SER A 28 35.64 24.49 21.48
CA SER A 28 35.28 25.67 20.67
C SER A 28 34.07 25.38 19.77
N ALA A 29 33.37 26.44 19.34
CA ALA A 29 32.21 26.32 18.44
C ALA A 29 32.57 25.68 17.08
N ALA A 30 33.70 26.06 16.50
CA ALA A 30 34.18 25.50 15.23
C ALA A 30 34.49 24.00 15.34
N GLN A 31 35.03 23.56 16.48
CA GLN A 31 35.30 22.14 16.72
C GLN A 31 34.02 21.34 16.93
N ALA A 32 33.02 21.91 17.61
CA ALA A 32 31.71 21.30 17.74
C ALA A 32 30.97 21.18 16.40
N GLU A 33 31.10 22.18 15.52
CA GLU A 33 30.51 22.12 14.17
C GLU A 33 31.18 21.04 13.31
N LYS A 34 32.51 20.91 13.42
CA LYS A 34 33.25 19.83 12.76
C LYS A 34 32.79 18.45 13.26
N GLU A 35 32.68 18.26 14.57
CA GLU A 35 32.17 17.03 15.17
C GLU A 35 30.72 16.73 14.75
N PHE A 36 29.89 17.76 14.59
CA PHE A 36 28.53 17.60 14.08
C PHE A 36 28.46 17.21 12.61
N LYS A 37 29.38 17.74 11.79
CA LYS A 37 29.51 17.31 10.39
C LYS A 37 30.02 15.87 10.28
N GLU A 38 30.88 15.43 11.21
CA GLU A 38 31.45 14.09 11.23
C GLU A 38 30.51 13.04 11.84
N ASP A 39 29.80 13.37 12.93
CA ASP A 39 28.83 12.52 13.61
C ASP A 39 27.63 13.34 14.10
N PRO A 40 26.66 13.63 13.22
CA PRO A 40 25.44 14.35 13.60
C PRO A 40 24.67 13.64 14.72
N LEU A 41 24.68 12.31 14.72
CA LEU A 41 23.89 11.49 15.63
C LEU A 41 24.42 11.56 17.08
N GLY A 42 25.74 11.54 17.25
CA GLY A 42 26.39 11.59 18.57
C GLY A 42 26.57 12.99 19.14
N SER A 43 26.55 14.02 18.29
CA SER A 43 26.88 15.40 18.68
C SER A 43 25.68 16.35 18.73
N CYS A 44 24.54 16.00 18.11
CA CYS A 44 23.35 16.84 18.14
C CYS A 44 22.81 16.94 19.59
N PRO A 45 22.64 18.16 20.14
CA PRO A 45 22.06 18.32 21.48
C PRO A 45 20.55 18.05 21.50
N VAL A 46 19.89 18.06 20.33
CA VAL A 46 18.47 17.77 20.17
C VAL A 46 18.33 16.33 19.68
N LEU A 47 17.62 15.50 20.45
CA LEU A 47 17.45 14.09 20.08
C LEU A 47 16.36 13.91 19.04
N TRP A 48 15.13 14.35 19.33
CA TRP A 48 14.01 14.38 18.39
C TRP A 48 12.96 15.40 18.86
N VAL A 49 12.06 15.76 17.95
CA VAL A 49 10.89 16.61 18.24
C VAL A 49 9.62 15.81 17.95
N ARG A 50 8.61 15.99 18.81
CA ARG A 50 7.24 15.49 18.64
C ARG A 50 6.31 16.70 18.54
N ILE A 51 5.32 16.61 17.68
CA ILE A 51 4.22 17.58 17.57
C ILE A 51 2.95 16.83 17.92
N ASP A 52 2.11 17.44 18.76
CA ASP A 52 0.81 16.90 19.17
C ASP A 52 0.86 15.42 19.64
N PRO A 53 1.65 15.11 20.69
CA PRO A 53 1.80 13.72 21.17
C PRO A 53 0.49 13.11 21.67
N ASP A 54 -0.45 13.94 22.13
CA ASP A 54 -1.77 13.52 22.64
C ASP A 54 -2.84 13.44 21.54
N VAL A 55 -2.49 13.80 20.29
CA VAL A 55 -3.37 13.73 19.10
C VAL A 55 -4.66 14.55 19.30
N GLU A 56 -4.53 15.75 19.84
CA GLU A 56 -5.65 16.66 20.10
C GLU A 56 -6.04 17.47 18.85
N TRP A 57 -5.10 17.67 17.92
CA TRP A 57 -5.33 18.50 16.75
C TRP A 57 -5.92 17.70 15.58
N ALA A 58 -7.17 18.00 15.24
CA ALA A 58 -7.80 17.48 14.02
C ALA A 58 -7.33 18.24 12.76
N LYS A 59 -6.01 18.25 12.49
CA LYS A 59 -5.38 18.96 11.36
C LYS A 59 -4.35 18.08 10.64
N SER A 60 -4.13 18.38 9.36
CA SER A 60 -2.98 17.84 8.62
C SER A 60 -1.72 18.58 9.04
N MET A 61 -0.66 17.83 9.38
CA MET A 61 0.62 18.38 9.80
C MET A 61 1.70 17.98 8.78
N ASP A 62 2.41 18.96 8.23
CA ASP A 62 3.66 18.73 7.49
C ASP A 62 4.81 18.99 8.46
N PHE A 63 5.48 17.92 8.86
CA PHE A 63 6.56 17.96 9.84
C PHE A 63 7.78 17.23 9.30
N ARG A 64 8.92 17.91 9.36
CA ARG A 64 10.20 17.40 8.86
C ARG A 64 11.26 17.59 9.92
N GLN A 65 11.99 16.51 10.18
CA GLN A 65 13.19 16.49 10.98
C GLN A 65 14.18 15.51 10.34
N PRO A 66 15.49 15.62 10.60
CA PRO A 66 16.49 14.74 10.00
C PRO A 66 16.29 13.26 10.40
N HIS A 67 16.72 12.33 9.54
CA HIS A 67 16.57 10.88 9.79
C HIS A 67 17.17 10.41 11.11
N TYR A 68 18.28 11.02 11.57
CA TYR A 68 18.85 10.70 12.88
C TYR A 68 17.85 10.92 14.01
N ALA A 69 17.04 11.99 13.94
CA ALA A 69 16.05 12.32 14.94
C ALA A 69 14.88 11.33 14.91
N TRP A 70 14.43 10.96 13.71
CA TRP A 70 13.44 9.89 13.56
C TRP A 70 13.92 8.55 14.10
N MET A 71 15.18 8.19 13.88
CA MET A 71 15.75 6.97 14.46
C MET A 71 15.80 7.03 15.99
N GLN A 72 16.11 8.18 16.59
CA GLN A 72 16.07 8.34 18.04
C GLN A 72 14.64 8.23 18.57
N ALA A 73 13.67 8.86 17.92
CA ALA A 73 12.25 8.71 18.24
C ALA A 73 11.84 7.23 18.17
N LEU A 74 12.22 6.50 17.12
CA LEU A 74 11.90 5.08 16.96
C LEU A 74 12.42 4.21 18.11
N LYS A 75 13.57 4.55 18.68
CA LYS A 75 14.19 3.81 19.80
C LYS A 75 13.63 4.17 21.17
N MET A 76 13.26 5.44 21.35
CA MET A 76 12.96 6.00 22.67
C MET A 76 11.46 6.19 22.93
N GLU A 77 10.65 6.32 21.87
CA GLU A 77 9.21 6.49 22.00
C GLU A 77 8.54 5.25 22.57
N ARG A 78 7.62 5.49 23.51
CA ARG A 78 6.92 4.43 24.24
C ARG A 78 5.54 4.16 23.68
N ASP A 79 4.95 5.15 23.01
CA ASP A 79 3.63 5.03 22.43
C ASP A 79 3.68 4.58 20.96
N VAL A 80 2.57 4.01 20.52
CA VAL A 80 2.45 3.41 19.19
C VAL A 80 2.42 4.48 18.08
N VAL A 81 1.90 5.67 18.37
CA VAL A 81 1.76 6.75 17.38
C VAL A 81 3.13 7.33 17.07
N GLY A 82 3.93 7.64 18.09
CA GLY A 82 5.30 8.12 17.95
C GLY A 82 6.21 7.13 17.23
N GLN A 83 6.11 5.84 17.56
CA GLN A 83 6.85 4.79 16.85
C GLN A 83 6.43 4.69 15.38
N TYR A 84 5.14 4.77 15.09
CA TYR A 84 4.61 4.72 13.72
C TYR A 84 5.08 5.93 12.89
N GLU A 85 4.98 7.13 13.43
CA GLU A 85 5.46 8.37 12.79
C GLU A 85 6.97 8.36 12.60
N ALA A 86 7.72 7.79 13.54
CA ALA A 86 9.16 7.60 13.39
C ALA A 86 9.52 6.66 12.23
N CYS A 87 8.79 5.55 12.05
CA CYS A 87 8.94 4.71 10.86
C CYS A 87 8.59 5.48 9.57
N GLN A 88 7.54 6.31 9.59
CA GLN A 88 7.16 7.12 8.43
C GLN A 88 8.22 8.15 8.07
N GLY A 89 8.80 8.84 9.07
CA GLY A 89 9.88 9.80 8.88
C GLY A 89 11.20 9.19 8.37
N LEU A 90 11.36 7.86 8.49
CA LEU A 90 12.49 7.10 7.94
C LEU A 90 12.21 6.49 6.56
N THR A 91 11.11 6.85 5.90
CA THR A 91 10.84 6.41 4.52
C THR A 91 11.94 6.90 3.58
N ASN A 92 12.34 6.10 2.59
CA ASN A 92 13.46 6.39 1.68
C ASN A 92 14.79 6.62 2.43
N ALA A 93 15.02 5.93 3.55
CA ALA A 93 16.29 6.01 4.24
C ALA A 93 17.45 5.55 3.33
N ALA A 94 18.52 6.35 3.30
CA ALA A 94 19.65 6.18 2.38
C ALA A 94 20.93 5.65 3.05
N GLU A 95 20.88 5.27 4.33
CA GLU A 95 22.04 4.83 5.12
C GLU A 95 21.76 3.52 5.86
N ASP A 96 22.78 2.66 5.96
CA ASP A 96 22.70 1.35 6.59
C ASP A 96 22.20 1.38 8.04
N ILE A 97 22.57 2.42 8.80
CA ILE A 97 22.17 2.54 10.21
C ILE A 97 20.65 2.66 10.35
N PHE A 98 20.00 3.41 9.46
CA PHE A 98 18.54 3.59 9.45
C PHE A 98 17.84 2.34 8.92
N ILE A 99 18.38 1.72 7.88
CA ILE A 99 17.91 0.45 7.34
C ILE A 99 17.93 -0.65 8.42
N ASN A 100 19.00 -0.74 9.18
CA ASN A 100 19.13 -1.70 10.28
C ASN A 100 18.12 -1.40 11.40
N ALA A 101 17.94 -0.14 11.79
CA ALA A 101 16.93 0.24 12.78
C ALA A 101 15.51 -0.14 12.36
N LEU A 102 15.15 0.06 11.09
CA LEU A 102 13.85 -0.36 10.54
C LEU A 102 13.74 -1.90 10.49
N SER A 103 14.80 -2.60 10.12
CA SER A 103 14.86 -4.07 10.11
C SER A 103 14.68 -4.68 11.51
N ASP A 104 15.30 -4.07 12.52
CA ASP A 104 15.15 -4.47 13.92
C ASP A 104 13.72 -4.23 14.41
N THR A 105 13.13 -3.10 14.02
CA THR A 105 11.73 -2.75 14.33
C THR A 105 10.76 -3.75 13.71
N LEU A 106 10.93 -4.11 12.44
CA LEU A 106 10.15 -5.14 11.75
C LEU A 106 10.24 -6.49 12.49
N SER A 107 11.45 -6.84 12.95
CA SER A 107 11.74 -8.11 13.60
C SER A 107 11.27 -8.17 15.06
N ASN A 108 11.00 -7.03 15.69
CA ASN A 108 10.61 -6.96 17.10
C ASN A 108 9.15 -7.38 17.31
N GLY A 109 8.96 -8.65 17.70
CA GLY A 109 7.64 -9.22 18.00
C GLY A 109 6.88 -8.58 19.18
N LYS A 110 7.52 -7.71 19.97
CA LYS A 110 6.88 -6.98 21.08
C LYS A 110 6.17 -5.71 20.62
N LEU A 111 6.48 -5.21 19.42
CA LEU A 111 5.86 -4.01 18.87
C LEU A 111 4.51 -4.31 18.24
N TYR A 112 3.63 -3.30 18.26
CA TYR A 112 2.33 -3.38 17.63
C TYR A 112 2.45 -3.61 16.11
N TYR A 113 1.58 -4.46 15.56
CA TYR A 113 1.72 -4.91 14.17
C TYR A 113 1.74 -3.74 13.17
N ARG A 114 1.00 -2.65 13.40
CA ARG A 114 0.99 -1.49 12.49
C ARG A 114 2.32 -0.74 12.44
N VAL A 115 3.04 -0.67 13.57
CA VAL A 115 4.40 -0.11 13.61
C VAL A 115 5.32 -0.99 12.77
N ARG A 116 5.22 -2.31 12.95
CA ARG A 116 6.03 -3.29 12.20
C ARG A 116 5.72 -3.26 10.69
N THR A 117 4.45 -3.12 10.29
CA THR A 117 4.08 -2.98 8.88
C THR A 117 4.55 -1.66 8.28
N MET A 118 4.51 -0.56 9.06
CA MET A 118 5.05 0.72 8.60
C MET A 118 6.57 0.67 8.47
N ALA A 119 7.25 0.01 9.41
CA ALA A 119 8.68 -0.27 9.30
C ALA A 119 9.00 -1.11 8.05
N ALA A 120 8.20 -2.13 7.73
CA ALA A 120 8.36 -2.90 6.50
C ALA A 120 8.20 -2.04 5.24
N ALA A 121 7.19 -1.15 5.21
CA ALA A 121 6.97 -0.25 4.08
C ALA A 121 8.12 0.75 3.89
N ALA A 122 8.54 1.42 4.97
CA ALA A 122 9.70 2.32 4.94
C ALA A 122 10.98 1.58 4.52
N LEU A 123 11.21 0.40 5.09
CA LEU A 123 12.37 -0.46 4.78
C LEU A 123 12.37 -0.91 3.31
N ALA A 124 11.22 -1.27 2.75
CA ALA A 124 11.12 -1.69 1.35
C ALA A 124 11.57 -0.60 0.38
N THR A 125 11.31 0.67 0.71
CA THR A 125 11.73 1.84 -0.08
C THR A 125 13.14 2.35 0.24
N SER A 126 13.79 1.80 1.27
CA SER A 126 15.12 2.25 1.70
C SER A 126 16.22 1.68 0.80
N TYR A 127 17.28 2.45 0.60
CA TYR A 127 18.38 2.11 -0.29
C TYR A 127 19.73 2.55 0.29
N VAL A 128 20.82 2.10 -0.30
CA VAL A 128 22.16 2.70 -0.11
C VAL A 128 22.65 3.12 -1.49
N GLU A 129 23.50 4.15 -1.60
CA GLU A 129 23.98 4.64 -2.90
C GLU A 129 24.55 3.52 -3.80
N SER A 130 25.21 2.53 -3.20
CA SER A 130 25.76 1.37 -3.89
C SER A 130 24.76 0.25 -4.21
N ASP A 131 23.59 0.22 -3.56
CA ASP A 131 22.60 -0.85 -3.70
C ASP A 131 21.17 -0.31 -3.51
N GLN A 132 20.43 -0.18 -4.61
CA GLN A 132 19.04 0.27 -4.65
C GLN A 132 18.05 -0.76 -4.11
N THR A 133 18.52 -1.98 -3.83
CA THR A 133 17.71 -3.11 -3.34
C THR A 133 17.97 -3.44 -1.88
N ALA A 134 18.86 -2.70 -1.20
CA ALA A 134 19.33 -3.01 0.15
C ALA A 134 18.20 -3.18 1.17
N GLY A 135 17.25 -2.23 1.21
CA GLY A 135 16.10 -2.27 2.10
C GLY A 135 15.09 -3.36 1.72
N LEU A 136 14.75 -3.46 0.43
CA LEU A 136 13.87 -4.51 -0.10
C LEU A 136 14.39 -5.91 0.28
N ASN A 137 15.67 -6.18 0.07
CA ASN A 137 16.27 -7.48 0.35
C ASN A 137 16.10 -7.87 1.82
N LYS A 138 16.22 -6.94 2.78
CA LYS A 138 15.96 -7.22 4.20
C LYS A 138 14.50 -7.57 4.47
N VAL A 139 13.55 -6.88 3.83
CA VAL A 139 12.11 -7.21 3.92
C VAL A 139 11.84 -8.61 3.37
N LEU A 140 12.38 -8.92 2.19
CA LEU A 140 12.19 -10.23 1.56
C LEU A 140 12.85 -11.35 2.37
N SER A 141 14.04 -11.14 2.92
CA SER A 141 14.70 -12.09 3.82
C SER A 141 13.88 -12.33 5.08
N PHE A 142 13.30 -11.28 5.67
CA PHE A 142 12.39 -11.43 6.81
C PHE A 142 11.17 -12.28 6.44
N PHE A 143 10.52 -11.96 5.32
CA PHE A 143 9.33 -12.67 4.86
C PHE A 143 9.63 -14.15 4.58
N ARG A 144 10.70 -14.44 3.83
CA ARG A 144 11.12 -15.81 3.49
C ARG A 144 11.35 -16.65 4.74
N ARG A 145 12.13 -16.15 5.70
CA ARG A 145 12.37 -16.86 6.97
C ARG A 145 11.08 -17.15 7.74
N ARG A 146 10.15 -16.18 7.75
CA ARG A 146 8.95 -16.26 8.58
C ARG A 146 7.81 -17.07 7.96
N PHE A 147 7.58 -16.91 6.66
CA PHE A 147 6.37 -17.39 5.97
C PHE A 147 6.65 -18.38 4.83
N MET A 148 7.91 -18.67 4.50
CA MET A 148 8.27 -19.59 3.41
C MET A 148 9.14 -20.74 3.91
N TYR A 149 9.09 -21.86 3.19
CA TYR A 149 10.05 -22.96 3.33
C TYR A 149 11.38 -22.60 2.66
N GLU A 150 12.45 -23.32 2.99
CA GLU A 150 13.76 -23.15 2.36
C GLU A 150 13.75 -23.45 0.85
N SER A 151 12.79 -24.27 0.39
CA SER A 151 12.53 -24.52 -1.02
C SER A 151 12.03 -23.30 -1.80
N GLY A 152 11.61 -22.23 -1.11
CA GLY A 152 11.00 -21.06 -1.72
C GLY A 152 9.49 -21.15 -1.92
N ALA A 153 8.84 -22.24 -1.48
CA ALA A 153 7.38 -22.33 -1.44
C ALA A 153 6.82 -21.64 -0.18
N MET A 154 5.60 -21.10 -0.27
CA MET A 154 4.90 -20.58 0.91
C MET A 154 4.64 -21.72 1.90
N LYS A 155 4.76 -21.41 3.20
CA LYS A 155 4.22 -22.29 4.23
C LYS A 155 2.70 -22.26 4.15
N GLN A 156 2.07 -23.33 4.63
CA GLN A 156 0.63 -23.32 4.85
C GLN A 156 0.25 -22.14 5.73
N ASN A 157 -0.76 -21.39 5.30
CA ASN A 157 -1.25 -20.24 6.03
C ASN A 157 -1.68 -20.67 7.44
N ASN A 158 -1.36 -19.83 8.43
CA ASN A 158 -1.80 -20.00 9.81
C ASN A 158 -2.14 -18.63 10.37
N PHE A 159 -3.44 -18.31 10.38
CA PHE A 159 -3.93 -17.01 10.84
C PHE A 159 -4.42 -17.03 12.30
N ALA A 160 -4.09 -18.09 13.05
CA ALA A 160 -4.37 -18.12 14.49
C ALA A 160 -3.64 -16.98 15.23
N GLN A 161 -2.46 -16.58 14.75
CA GLN A 161 -1.78 -15.37 15.24
C GLN A 161 -2.17 -14.16 14.40
N ILE A 162 -3.14 -13.38 14.88
CA ILE A 162 -3.67 -12.20 14.17
C ILE A 162 -2.59 -11.15 13.85
N THR A 163 -1.57 -11.03 14.71
CA THR A 163 -0.44 -10.11 14.49
C THR A 163 0.41 -10.54 13.29
N ASP A 164 0.63 -11.84 13.10
CA ASP A 164 1.37 -12.36 11.95
C ASP A 164 0.55 -12.21 10.67
N TYR A 165 -0.76 -12.45 10.74
CA TYR A 165 -1.67 -12.24 9.61
C TYR A 165 -1.62 -10.80 9.08
N PHE A 166 -1.78 -9.81 9.96
CA PHE A 166 -1.69 -8.40 9.54
C PHE A 166 -0.28 -8.00 9.11
N LEU A 167 0.76 -8.59 9.73
CA LEU A 167 2.14 -8.35 9.32
C LEU A 167 2.41 -8.89 7.92
N GLN A 168 1.97 -10.10 7.62
CA GLN A 168 2.09 -10.74 6.30
C GLN A 168 1.43 -9.88 5.23
N ARG A 169 0.19 -9.43 5.47
CA ARG A 169 -0.54 -8.48 4.59
C ARG A 169 0.20 -7.16 4.41
N GLY A 170 0.68 -6.56 5.50
CA GLY A 170 1.37 -5.27 5.44
C GLY A 170 2.73 -5.33 4.74
N ILE A 171 3.47 -6.45 4.86
CA ILE A 171 4.72 -6.64 4.12
C ILE A 171 4.46 -6.70 2.61
N VAL A 172 3.46 -7.46 2.18
CA VAL A 172 3.05 -7.54 0.77
C VAL A 172 2.72 -6.14 0.23
N ALA A 173 1.95 -5.36 0.98
CA ALA A 173 1.62 -3.98 0.60
C ALA A 173 2.86 -3.07 0.56
N GLY A 174 3.80 -3.23 1.49
CA GLY A 174 5.06 -2.49 1.52
C GLY A 174 5.95 -2.80 0.31
N VAL A 175 6.09 -4.08 -0.04
CA VAL A 175 6.83 -4.54 -1.24
C VAL A 175 6.20 -3.98 -2.51
N ALA A 176 4.87 -3.93 -2.57
CA ALA A 176 4.16 -3.31 -3.70
C ALA A 176 4.37 -1.78 -3.82
N GLY A 177 4.93 -1.12 -2.78
CA GLY A 177 5.20 0.31 -2.74
C GLY A 177 6.59 0.72 -3.23
N VAL A 178 7.49 -0.23 -3.50
CA VAL A 178 8.87 0.02 -3.97
C VAL A 178 8.89 0.82 -5.27
N ILE A 179 9.78 1.81 -5.41
CA ILE A 179 9.81 2.73 -6.56
C ILE A 179 11.08 2.57 -7.42
N ALA A 180 12.20 2.15 -6.82
CA ALA A 180 13.46 1.96 -7.55
C ALA A 180 13.34 0.84 -8.59
N LYS A 181 13.77 1.09 -9.83
CA LYS A 181 13.55 0.19 -10.98
C LYS A 181 14.05 -1.24 -10.74
N GLU A 182 15.28 -1.39 -10.29
CA GLU A 182 15.88 -2.71 -9.98
C GLU A 182 15.09 -3.45 -8.90
N ALA A 183 14.61 -2.71 -7.89
CA ALA A 183 13.85 -3.26 -6.79
C ALA A 183 12.40 -3.60 -7.20
N MET A 184 11.80 -2.86 -8.17
CA MET A 184 10.46 -3.15 -8.69
C MET A 184 10.40 -4.50 -9.40
N GLU A 185 11.38 -4.84 -10.25
CA GLU A 185 11.41 -6.14 -10.94
C GLU A 185 11.50 -7.30 -9.93
N ILE A 186 12.38 -7.20 -8.94
CA ILE A 186 12.51 -8.19 -7.86
C ILE A 186 11.21 -8.30 -7.05
N ALA A 187 10.58 -7.17 -6.74
CA ALA A 187 9.33 -7.12 -6.01
C ALA A 187 8.18 -7.75 -6.80
N GLY A 188 8.11 -7.53 -8.12
CA GLY A 188 7.12 -8.13 -9.01
C GLY A 188 7.21 -9.66 -9.05
N GLU A 189 8.41 -10.19 -9.28
CA GLU A 189 8.66 -11.65 -9.25
C GLU A 189 8.33 -12.27 -7.88
N PHE A 190 8.70 -11.58 -6.81
CA PHE A 190 8.40 -12.03 -5.46
C PHE A 190 6.89 -12.09 -5.20
N LEU A 191 6.14 -11.02 -5.52
CA LEU A 191 4.69 -10.97 -5.32
C LEU A 191 3.96 -12.06 -6.13
N LEU A 192 4.38 -12.28 -7.37
CA LEU A 192 3.87 -13.35 -8.21
C LEU A 192 4.16 -14.74 -7.59
N SER A 193 5.38 -14.96 -7.11
CA SER A 193 5.76 -16.21 -6.44
C SER A 193 4.92 -16.50 -5.20
N VAL A 194 4.65 -15.48 -4.37
CA VAL A 194 3.78 -15.61 -3.19
C VAL A 194 2.35 -15.93 -3.60
N LEU A 195 1.81 -15.27 -4.63
CA LEU A 195 0.44 -15.48 -5.12
C LEU A 195 0.24 -16.89 -5.70
N ASN A 196 1.21 -17.37 -6.47
CA ASN A 196 1.20 -18.71 -7.10
C ASN A 196 1.31 -19.83 -6.07
N SER A 197 2.05 -19.60 -4.99
CA SER A 197 2.38 -20.63 -4.00
C SER A 197 1.44 -20.62 -2.80
N ASN A 198 0.42 -19.75 -2.77
CA ASN A 198 -0.48 -19.62 -1.63
C ASN A 198 -1.19 -20.95 -1.32
N ASP A 199 -1.08 -21.41 -0.07
CA ASP A 199 -1.68 -22.66 0.40
C ASP A 199 -2.45 -22.42 1.71
N ASN A 200 -3.77 -22.54 1.64
CA ASN A 200 -4.67 -22.38 2.79
C ASN A 200 -5.16 -23.72 3.39
N ALA A 201 -4.66 -24.87 2.91
CA ALA A 201 -5.18 -26.18 3.33
C ALA A 201 -4.99 -26.49 4.82
N GLY A 202 -3.96 -25.90 5.45
CA GLY A 202 -3.66 -26.06 6.88
C GLY A 202 -4.24 -24.98 7.79
N ASN A 203 -4.98 -24.01 7.25
CA ASN A 203 -5.48 -22.87 8.00
C ASN A 203 -6.89 -23.12 8.54
N VAL A 204 -7.14 -22.73 9.80
CA VAL A 204 -8.47 -22.80 10.41
C VAL A 204 -9.35 -21.61 9.98
N TYR A 205 -8.72 -20.58 9.41
CA TYR A 205 -9.37 -19.36 8.96
C TYR A 205 -9.36 -19.25 7.43
N ASP A 206 -10.25 -18.42 6.94
CA ASP A 206 -10.31 -18.05 5.53
C ASP A 206 -9.17 -17.07 5.14
N ASP A 207 -8.69 -17.16 3.90
CA ASP A 207 -7.64 -16.31 3.34
C ASP A 207 -8.07 -15.35 2.24
N ASP A 208 -9.38 -15.18 2.01
CA ASP A 208 -9.95 -14.33 0.97
C ASP A 208 -9.37 -12.91 1.02
N TYR A 209 -9.24 -12.32 2.21
CA TYR A 209 -8.68 -10.98 2.38
C TYR A 209 -7.17 -10.92 2.12
N PHE A 210 -6.43 -11.99 2.41
CA PHE A 210 -5.00 -12.04 2.09
C PHE A 210 -4.81 -12.17 0.58
N VAL A 211 -5.55 -13.06 -0.07
CA VAL A 211 -5.55 -13.24 -1.53
C VAL A 211 -5.99 -11.95 -2.24
N ALA A 212 -7.05 -11.29 -1.77
CA ALA A 212 -7.51 -10.03 -2.34
C ALA A 212 -6.47 -8.89 -2.26
N ASP A 213 -5.75 -8.80 -1.14
CA ASP A 213 -4.64 -7.86 -1.01
C ASP A 213 -3.48 -8.24 -1.94
N MET A 214 -3.15 -9.53 -2.06
CA MET A 214 -2.12 -10.02 -3.00
C MET A 214 -2.47 -9.65 -4.45
N LEU A 215 -3.70 -9.95 -4.90
CA LEU A 215 -4.17 -9.60 -6.25
C LEU A 215 -4.05 -8.09 -6.51
N THR A 216 -4.47 -7.27 -5.54
CA THR A 216 -4.38 -5.81 -5.63
C THR A 216 -2.93 -5.34 -5.67
N CYS A 217 -2.06 -5.90 -4.84
CA CYS A 217 -0.65 -5.52 -4.74
C CYS A 217 0.13 -5.91 -6.00
N THR A 218 -0.08 -7.12 -6.51
CA THR A 218 0.51 -7.61 -7.76
C THR A 218 0.10 -6.73 -8.94
N ALA A 219 -1.19 -6.42 -9.09
CA ALA A 219 -1.66 -5.57 -10.19
C ALA A 219 -1.10 -4.15 -10.13
N ARG A 220 -1.04 -3.55 -8.93
CA ARG A 220 -0.41 -2.23 -8.73
C ARG A 220 1.07 -2.22 -9.05
N MET A 221 1.78 -3.31 -8.75
CA MET A 221 3.18 -3.45 -9.14
C MET A 221 3.30 -3.49 -10.67
N CYS A 222 2.49 -4.30 -11.35
CA CYS A 222 2.49 -4.41 -12.81
C CYS A 222 2.25 -3.08 -13.54
N LEU A 223 1.48 -2.15 -12.97
CA LEU A 223 1.30 -0.80 -13.56
C LEU A 223 2.60 0.00 -13.75
N ARG A 224 3.66 -0.39 -13.03
CA ARG A 224 4.96 0.29 -12.95
C ARG A 224 6.12 -0.57 -13.46
N LEU A 225 5.87 -1.85 -13.75
CA LEU A 225 6.86 -2.73 -14.37
C LEU A 225 6.99 -2.40 -15.87
N GLU A 226 8.19 -2.61 -16.39
CA GLU A 226 8.47 -2.51 -17.82
C GLU A 226 8.54 -3.90 -18.48
N SER A 227 8.84 -4.95 -17.70
CA SER A 227 8.87 -6.36 -18.15
C SER A 227 7.50 -6.85 -18.60
N ASN A 228 7.35 -7.13 -19.91
CA ASN A 228 6.12 -7.72 -20.45
C ASN A 228 5.87 -9.15 -19.93
N ASP A 229 6.93 -9.93 -19.75
CA ASP A 229 6.83 -11.33 -19.32
C ASP A 229 6.25 -11.47 -17.91
N THR A 230 6.72 -10.67 -16.96
CA THR A 230 6.21 -10.67 -15.58
C THR A 230 4.75 -10.24 -15.54
N VAL A 231 4.38 -9.23 -16.35
CA VAL A 231 2.98 -8.75 -16.47
C VAL A 231 2.08 -9.82 -17.09
N ASP A 232 2.54 -10.54 -18.11
CA ASP A 232 1.83 -11.65 -18.73
C ASP A 232 1.61 -12.80 -17.74
N ARG A 233 2.62 -13.18 -16.96
CA ARG A 233 2.49 -14.21 -15.92
C ARG A 233 1.52 -13.78 -14.81
N CYS A 234 1.56 -12.52 -14.39
CA CYS A 234 0.59 -11.97 -13.43
C CYS A 234 -0.83 -11.99 -13.98
N TYR A 235 -1.00 -11.72 -15.27
CA TYR A 235 -2.31 -11.79 -15.95
C TYR A 235 -2.88 -13.20 -15.92
N GLN A 236 -2.09 -14.21 -16.30
CA GLN A 236 -2.54 -15.60 -16.27
C GLN A 236 -2.95 -16.03 -14.86
N GLU A 237 -2.21 -15.61 -13.85
CA GLU A 237 -2.53 -15.94 -12.46
C GLU A 237 -3.82 -15.25 -11.98
N ILE A 238 -4.05 -13.99 -12.34
CA ILE A 238 -5.29 -13.29 -12.02
C ILE A 238 -6.50 -13.94 -12.71
N LEU A 239 -6.36 -14.39 -13.96
CA LEU A 239 -7.39 -15.18 -14.65
C LEU A 239 -7.67 -16.52 -13.96
N ARG A 240 -6.63 -17.18 -13.45
CA ARG A 240 -6.79 -18.41 -12.65
C ARG A 240 -7.67 -18.16 -11.42
N TYR A 241 -7.42 -17.07 -10.67
CA TYR A 241 -8.26 -16.71 -9.52
C TYR A 241 -9.69 -16.30 -9.91
N LEU A 242 -9.88 -15.69 -11.08
CA LEU A 242 -11.20 -15.39 -11.62
C LEU A 242 -12.00 -16.69 -11.86
N ALA A 243 -11.42 -17.64 -12.59
CA ALA A 243 -12.04 -18.93 -12.87
C ALA A 243 -12.32 -19.75 -11.60
N VAL A 244 -11.38 -19.75 -10.64
CA VAL A 244 -11.58 -20.43 -9.34
C VAL A 244 -12.73 -19.79 -8.57
N SER A 245 -12.88 -18.46 -8.62
CA SER A 245 -13.96 -17.75 -7.92
C SER A 245 -15.36 -18.07 -8.46
N GLU A 246 -15.47 -18.51 -9.71
CA GLU A 246 -16.74 -18.99 -10.30
C GLU A 246 -17.10 -20.39 -9.79
N LEU A 247 -16.09 -21.26 -9.63
CA LEU A 247 -16.27 -22.62 -9.15
C LEU A 247 -16.49 -22.69 -7.64
N VAL A 248 -15.73 -21.91 -6.88
CA VAL A 248 -15.75 -21.87 -5.41
C VAL A 248 -15.82 -20.40 -4.98
N PRO A 249 -17.04 -19.85 -4.85
CA PRO A 249 -17.20 -18.44 -4.48
C PRO A 249 -16.73 -18.17 -3.05
N ALA A 250 -15.75 -17.27 -2.94
CA ALA A 250 -15.29 -16.66 -1.70
C ALA A 250 -16.40 -15.95 -0.91
N GLN A 251 -16.21 -15.76 0.40
CA GLN A 251 -17.17 -15.05 1.22
C GLN A 251 -17.37 -13.63 0.67
N ASN A 252 -18.62 -13.24 0.50
CA ASN A 252 -19.00 -11.94 -0.05
C ASN A 252 -18.37 -11.62 -1.43
N GLY A 253 -17.82 -12.61 -2.14
CA GLY A 253 -17.22 -12.45 -3.46
C GLY A 253 -16.06 -11.47 -3.48
N ILE A 254 -15.29 -11.41 -2.39
CA ILE A 254 -14.15 -10.51 -2.19
C ILE A 254 -13.05 -10.79 -3.21
N ILE A 255 -12.68 -12.06 -3.41
CA ILE A 255 -11.65 -12.46 -4.39
C ILE A 255 -12.07 -12.03 -5.80
N LEU A 256 -13.30 -12.35 -6.21
CA LEU A 256 -13.84 -11.94 -7.52
C LEU A 256 -13.80 -10.41 -7.70
N GLY A 257 -14.18 -9.64 -6.68
CA GLY A 257 -14.10 -8.18 -6.71
C GLY A 257 -12.67 -7.64 -6.78
N ALA A 258 -11.71 -8.30 -6.13
CA ALA A 258 -10.29 -7.94 -6.21
C ALA A 258 -9.68 -8.31 -7.56
N ALA A 259 -9.96 -9.52 -8.07
CA ALA A 259 -9.48 -10.02 -9.35
C ALA A 259 -9.95 -9.14 -10.52
N THR A 260 -11.22 -8.71 -10.52
CA THR A 260 -11.76 -7.81 -11.55
C THR A 260 -11.11 -6.42 -11.54
N ASN A 261 -10.85 -5.86 -10.35
CA ASN A 261 -10.07 -4.62 -10.24
C ASN A 261 -8.63 -4.80 -10.72
N ALA A 262 -7.99 -5.91 -10.34
CA ALA A 262 -6.64 -6.25 -10.75
C ALA A 262 -6.53 -6.43 -12.27
N LEU A 263 -7.52 -7.07 -12.89
CA LEU A 263 -7.60 -7.26 -14.34
C LEU A 263 -7.64 -5.91 -15.08
N ALA A 264 -8.41 -4.95 -14.57
CA ALA A 264 -8.44 -3.60 -15.11
C ALA A 264 -7.09 -2.89 -14.98
N GLU A 265 -6.40 -3.01 -13.85
CA GLU A 265 -5.07 -2.43 -13.68
C GLU A 265 -4.05 -3.07 -14.64
N LEU A 266 -4.11 -4.40 -14.85
CA LEU A 266 -3.27 -5.08 -15.82
C LEU A 266 -3.54 -4.67 -17.27
N ALA A 267 -4.79 -4.41 -17.64
CA ALA A 267 -5.11 -3.90 -18.98
C ALA A 267 -4.52 -2.51 -19.24
N VAL A 268 -4.48 -1.67 -18.20
CA VAL A 268 -3.76 -0.39 -18.27
C VAL A 268 -2.25 -0.62 -18.37
N ALA A 269 -1.69 -1.56 -17.60
CA ALA A 269 -0.26 -1.89 -17.64
C ALA A 269 0.17 -2.39 -19.04
N LYS A 270 -0.52 -3.37 -19.62
CA LYS A 270 -0.21 -3.92 -20.95
C LYS A 270 -0.27 -2.87 -22.05
N ARG A 271 -1.23 -1.94 -21.96
CA ARG A 271 -1.33 -0.82 -22.91
C ARG A 271 -0.10 0.09 -22.90
N LYS A 272 0.59 0.22 -21.76
CA LYS A 272 1.83 1.01 -21.67
C LYS A 272 3.01 0.30 -22.34
N ILE A 273 3.05 -1.03 -22.26
CA ILE A 273 4.19 -1.86 -22.68
C ILE A 273 4.13 -2.23 -24.16
N SER A 274 2.95 -2.64 -24.67
CA SER A 274 2.74 -2.97 -26.08
C SER A 274 2.02 -1.83 -26.79
N THR A 275 2.22 -1.67 -28.11
CA THR A 275 1.40 -0.79 -28.98
C THR A 275 0.51 -1.59 -29.93
N GLU A 276 0.88 -2.82 -30.26
CA GLU A 276 0.15 -3.72 -31.16
C GLU A 276 -0.79 -4.64 -30.37
N GLY A 277 -2.01 -4.87 -30.87
CA GLY A 277 -3.00 -5.78 -30.25
C GLY A 277 -3.75 -5.25 -29.02
N ASN A 278 -3.37 -4.08 -28.48
CA ASN A 278 -3.96 -3.48 -27.28
C ASN A 278 -5.48 -3.31 -27.30
N ALA A 279 -6.05 -3.00 -28.46
CA ALA A 279 -7.49 -2.82 -28.59
C ALA A 279 -8.24 -4.14 -28.39
N SER A 280 -7.68 -5.26 -28.90
CA SER A 280 -8.27 -6.59 -28.74
C SER A 280 -8.24 -7.03 -27.28
N PHE A 281 -7.09 -6.86 -26.61
CA PHE A 281 -6.93 -7.23 -25.20
C PHE A 281 -7.82 -6.40 -24.28
N ARG A 282 -7.91 -5.08 -24.51
CA ARG A 282 -8.81 -4.22 -23.75
C ARG A 282 -10.26 -4.65 -23.91
N ASN A 283 -10.68 -4.96 -25.14
CA ASN A 283 -12.05 -5.40 -25.40
C ASN A 283 -12.36 -6.73 -24.68
N GLU A 284 -11.45 -7.70 -24.73
CA GLU A 284 -11.57 -8.97 -24.00
C GLU A 284 -11.75 -8.75 -22.48
N VAL A 285 -10.96 -7.85 -21.89
CA VAL A 285 -11.10 -7.49 -20.46
C VAL A 285 -12.42 -6.79 -20.18
N VAL A 286 -12.86 -5.87 -21.05
CA VAL A 286 -14.15 -5.18 -20.91
C VAL A 286 -15.31 -6.17 -21.03
N ASP A 287 -15.26 -7.10 -21.98
CA ASP A 287 -16.26 -8.14 -22.17
C ASP A 287 -16.34 -9.03 -20.94
N THR A 288 -15.19 -9.48 -20.41
CA THR A 288 -15.11 -10.23 -19.15
C THR A 288 -15.74 -9.45 -17.99
N LEU A 289 -15.47 -8.15 -17.86
CA LEU A 289 -16.06 -7.32 -16.82
C LEU A 289 -17.58 -7.16 -16.98
N LEU A 290 -18.07 -7.02 -18.21
CA LEU A 290 -19.49 -6.93 -18.51
C LEU A 290 -20.22 -8.27 -18.29
N GLU A 291 -19.59 -9.39 -18.62
CA GLU A 291 -20.07 -10.74 -18.29
C GLU A 291 -20.16 -10.91 -16.78
N VAL A 292 -19.11 -10.56 -16.03
CA VAL A 292 -19.17 -10.59 -14.57
C VAL A 292 -20.30 -9.70 -14.09
N ILE A 293 -20.47 -8.45 -14.57
CA ILE A 293 -21.55 -7.53 -14.16
C ILE A 293 -22.96 -8.01 -14.56
N SER A 294 -23.11 -8.74 -15.66
CA SER A 294 -24.41 -9.18 -16.20
C SER A 294 -24.83 -10.56 -15.69
N GLY A 295 -23.91 -11.52 -15.60
CA GLY A 295 -24.09 -12.75 -14.81
C GLY A 295 -24.35 -12.42 -13.34
N VAL A 296 -23.79 -11.29 -12.89
CA VAL A 296 -24.09 -10.70 -11.60
C VAL A 296 -25.55 -10.22 -11.42
N ALA A 297 -26.25 -9.95 -12.52
CA ALA A 297 -27.64 -9.51 -12.46
C ALA A 297 -28.63 -10.67 -12.42
N SER A 298 -28.22 -11.90 -12.81
CA SER A 298 -29.12 -13.04 -13.00
C SER A 298 -29.05 -14.10 -11.91
N ASN A 299 -27.95 -14.22 -11.14
CA ASN A 299 -27.87 -15.15 -10.02
C ASN A 299 -27.00 -14.56 -8.89
N THR A 300 -27.60 -14.37 -7.70
CA THR A 300 -27.13 -13.56 -6.56
C THR A 300 -25.61 -13.46 -6.38
N PRO A 301 -24.99 -12.35 -6.77
CA PRO A 301 -23.60 -12.12 -6.47
C PRO A 301 -23.51 -11.19 -5.29
N PHE A 302 -22.53 -11.52 -4.51
CA PHE A 302 -22.19 -10.78 -3.35
C PHE A 302 -21.82 -9.33 -3.69
N TYR A 303 -22.12 -8.45 -2.74
CA TYR A 303 -22.00 -7.00 -2.88
C TYR A 303 -20.61 -6.53 -3.35
N GLU A 304 -19.53 -7.17 -2.89
CA GLU A 304 -18.16 -6.73 -3.22
C GLU A 304 -17.76 -7.05 -4.66
N SER A 305 -18.22 -8.16 -5.25
CA SER A 305 -17.95 -8.47 -6.65
C SER A 305 -18.56 -7.43 -7.58
N ARG A 306 -19.83 -7.07 -7.34
CA ARG A 306 -20.54 -5.99 -8.07
C ARG A 306 -19.79 -4.68 -8.04
N LYS A 307 -19.45 -4.26 -6.83
CA LYS A 307 -18.74 -3.01 -6.55
C LYS A 307 -17.35 -3.03 -7.18
N GLY A 308 -16.67 -4.17 -7.15
CA GLY A 308 -15.37 -4.38 -7.78
C GLY A 308 -15.43 -4.22 -9.29
N SER A 309 -16.28 -4.97 -9.97
CA SER A 309 -16.41 -4.92 -11.43
C SER A 309 -16.89 -3.57 -11.94
N LEU A 310 -17.83 -2.91 -11.25
CA LEU A 310 -18.27 -1.56 -11.61
C LEU A 310 -17.12 -0.54 -11.48
N ARG A 311 -16.31 -0.62 -10.43
CA ARG A 311 -15.12 0.24 -10.28
C ARG A 311 -14.09 -0.02 -11.37
N ALA A 312 -13.83 -1.29 -11.68
CA ALA A 312 -12.92 -1.70 -12.74
C ALA A 312 -13.36 -1.13 -14.11
N LEU A 313 -14.65 -1.30 -14.44
CA LEU A 313 -15.24 -0.79 -15.68
C LEU A 313 -15.16 0.73 -15.76
N MET A 314 -15.54 1.45 -14.70
CA MET A 314 -15.48 2.92 -14.66
C MET A 314 -14.05 3.46 -14.80
N ARG A 315 -13.03 2.73 -14.33
CA ARG A 315 -11.63 3.11 -14.48
C ARG A 315 -11.14 2.91 -15.91
N LEU A 316 -11.35 1.72 -16.48
CA LEU A 316 -10.93 1.40 -17.85
C LEU A 316 -11.58 2.29 -18.89
N GLU A 317 -12.87 2.56 -18.70
CA GLU A 317 -13.71 3.26 -19.65
C GLU A 317 -14.03 4.68 -19.19
N SER A 318 -13.11 5.27 -18.42
CA SER A 318 -13.21 6.66 -18.00
C SER A 318 -13.35 7.56 -19.24
N GLY A 319 -14.47 8.27 -19.33
CA GLY A 319 -14.83 9.11 -20.48
C GLY A 319 -15.79 8.48 -21.50
N SER A 320 -16.15 7.20 -21.39
CA SER A 320 -17.16 6.58 -22.25
C SER A 320 -18.58 7.00 -21.85
N LEU A 321 -19.27 7.72 -22.75
CA LEU A 321 -20.65 8.15 -22.54
C LEU A 321 -21.62 6.96 -22.39
N GLY A 322 -21.38 5.85 -23.10
CA GLY A 322 -22.22 4.66 -23.04
C GLY A 322 -22.20 4.02 -21.66
N ILE A 323 -21.00 3.86 -21.10
CA ILE A 323 -20.81 3.27 -19.77
C ILE A 323 -21.28 4.21 -18.67
N LEU A 324 -21.09 5.52 -18.83
CA LEU A 324 -21.66 6.52 -17.92
C LEU A 324 -23.20 6.41 -17.88
N LYS A 325 -23.86 6.29 -19.05
CA LYS A 325 -25.31 6.10 -19.13
C LYS A 325 -25.76 4.79 -18.48
N MET A 326 -25.04 3.70 -18.70
CA MET A 326 -25.30 2.39 -18.07
C MET A 326 -25.20 2.46 -16.54
N VAL A 327 -24.13 3.06 -15.99
CA VAL A 327 -23.96 3.17 -14.53
C VAL A 327 -25.05 4.05 -13.92
N LEU A 328 -25.43 5.15 -14.59
CA LEU A 328 -26.51 6.02 -14.14
C LEU A 328 -27.89 5.33 -14.18
N SER A 329 -28.18 4.55 -15.24
CA SER A 329 -29.45 3.80 -15.30
C SER A 329 -29.56 2.73 -14.22
N LEU A 330 -28.45 2.04 -13.92
CA LEU A 330 -28.35 1.11 -12.80
C LEU A 330 -28.58 1.81 -11.45
N ALA A 331 -27.98 3.00 -11.25
CA ALA A 331 -28.15 3.78 -10.03
C ALA A 331 -29.57 4.34 -9.84
N ASP A 332 -30.26 4.64 -10.94
CA ASP A 332 -31.66 5.09 -10.95
C ASP A 332 -32.66 3.93 -10.76
N GLY A 333 -32.17 2.67 -10.66
CA GLY A 333 -32.99 1.49 -10.41
C GLY A 333 -33.85 1.10 -11.61
N HIS A 334 -33.50 1.54 -12.82
CA HIS A 334 -34.15 1.08 -14.04
C HIS A 334 -33.59 -0.29 -14.43
N VAL A 335 -34.14 -1.34 -13.82
CA VAL A 335 -34.18 -2.66 -14.46
C VAL A 335 -35.38 -2.64 -15.39
N GLU A 336 -35.19 -2.89 -16.68
CA GLU A 336 -36.28 -2.99 -17.66
C GLU A 336 -37.42 -3.85 -17.08
N GLY A 337 -38.58 -3.24 -16.85
CA GLY A 337 -39.78 -3.91 -16.30
C GLY A 337 -40.07 -3.73 -14.80
N SER A 338 -39.25 -3.00 -14.03
CA SER A 338 -39.51 -2.73 -12.60
C SER A 338 -40.01 -1.30 -12.32
N LYS A 339 -40.95 -1.13 -11.37
CA LYS A 339 -41.43 0.20 -10.96
C LYS A 339 -40.29 0.99 -10.30
N PRO A 340 -40.16 2.31 -10.57
CA PRO A 340 -39.10 3.13 -10.03
C PRO A 340 -39.11 3.12 -8.50
N THR A 341 -37.94 2.87 -7.90
CA THR A 341 -37.75 2.96 -6.45
C THR A 341 -37.87 4.42 -5.98
N ASN A 342 -38.14 4.62 -4.69
CA ASN A 342 -38.41 5.92 -4.06
C ASN A 342 -37.41 7.02 -4.53
N PRO A 343 -37.86 8.19 -5.03
CA PRO A 343 -36.97 9.21 -5.61
C PRO A 343 -35.86 9.70 -4.68
N ALA A 344 -36.07 9.64 -3.36
CA ALA A 344 -35.04 9.98 -2.37
C ALA A 344 -33.86 8.98 -2.37
N SER A 345 -34.10 7.68 -2.56
CA SER A 345 -33.03 6.66 -2.63
C SER A 345 -32.27 6.69 -3.95
N SER A 346 -32.95 6.88 -5.08
CA SER A 346 -32.32 7.12 -6.39
C SER A 346 -31.36 8.32 -6.33
N SER A 347 -31.76 9.43 -5.68
CA SER A 347 -30.93 10.63 -5.57
C SER A 347 -29.62 10.43 -4.75
N ARG A 348 -29.62 9.51 -3.78
CA ARG A 348 -28.44 9.19 -2.96
C ARG A 348 -27.50 8.24 -3.71
N LEU A 349 -28.06 7.22 -4.36
CA LEU A 349 -27.31 6.27 -5.20
C LEU A 349 -26.64 6.97 -6.37
N ARG A 350 -27.37 7.87 -7.05
CA ARG A 350 -26.83 8.69 -8.13
C ARG A 350 -25.68 9.58 -7.68
N ARG A 351 -25.79 10.21 -6.49
CA ARG A 351 -24.69 10.98 -5.90
C ARG A 351 -23.47 10.11 -5.55
N ALA A 352 -23.69 8.89 -5.05
CA ALA A 352 -22.61 7.96 -4.75
C ALA A 352 -21.89 7.48 -6.02
N ALA A 353 -22.64 7.13 -7.07
CA ALA A 353 -22.09 6.79 -8.38
C ALA A 353 -21.25 7.93 -8.96
N LEU A 354 -21.78 9.17 -8.94
CA LEU A 354 -21.03 10.36 -9.39
C LEU A 354 -19.74 10.60 -8.60
N ARG A 355 -19.71 10.34 -7.28
CA ARG A 355 -18.49 10.44 -6.48
C ARG A 355 -17.44 9.40 -6.87
N GLU A 356 -17.85 8.15 -7.13
CA GLU A 356 -16.90 7.12 -7.57
C GLU A 356 -16.39 7.38 -8.99
N ILE A 357 -17.23 7.93 -9.89
CA ILE A 357 -16.81 8.40 -11.22
C ILE A 357 -15.75 9.50 -11.09
N LEU A 358 -15.99 10.49 -10.22
CA LEU A 358 -15.03 11.57 -9.95
C LEU A 358 -13.70 11.03 -9.38
N ARG A 359 -13.76 10.08 -8.44
CA ARG A 359 -12.55 9.42 -7.88
C ARG A 359 -11.78 8.63 -8.94
N ALA A 360 -12.48 7.89 -9.80
CA ALA A 360 -11.85 7.15 -10.89
C ALA A 360 -11.14 8.09 -11.87
N SER A 361 -11.75 9.23 -12.20
CA SER A 361 -11.15 10.28 -13.03
C SER A 361 -9.94 10.95 -12.37
N GLN A 362 -9.98 11.21 -11.06
CA GLN A 362 -8.86 11.81 -10.31
C GLN A 362 -7.65 10.86 -10.21
N ASN A 363 -7.87 9.56 -10.02
CA ASN A 363 -6.79 8.57 -10.01
C ASN A 363 -6.12 8.44 -11.38
N ASP A 364 -6.87 8.49 -12.49
CA ASP A 364 -6.30 8.47 -13.84
C ASP A 364 -5.46 9.73 -14.11
N ALA A 365 -5.86 10.89 -13.57
CA ALA A 365 -5.06 12.11 -13.61
C ALA A 365 -3.75 12.01 -12.78
N GLN A 366 -3.79 11.42 -11.59
CA GLN A 366 -2.59 11.19 -10.78
C GLN A 366 -1.62 10.20 -11.43
N VAL A 367 -2.13 9.13 -12.04
CA VAL A 367 -1.33 8.15 -12.80
C VAL A 367 -0.72 8.77 -14.05
N ARG A 368 -1.41 9.69 -14.74
CA ARG A 368 -0.88 10.43 -15.90
C ARG A 368 0.13 11.52 -15.54
N LEU A 369 0.01 12.12 -14.35
CA LEU A 369 0.88 13.23 -13.93
C LEU A 369 2.14 12.78 -13.19
N GLY A 370 2.34 11.48 -12.94
CA GLY A 370 3.50 10.99 -12.17
C GLY A 370 3.56 11.55 -10.75
N LEU A 371 2.48 12.15 -10.25
CA LEU A 371 2.41 12.73 -8.92
C LEU A 371 1.98 11.66 -7.93
N ARG A 372 2.97 10.96 -7.37
CA ARG A 372 2.95 10.51 -5.98
C ARG A 372 4.31 10.76 -5.35
#